data_AF-A0A7C5X3E8-F1
#
_entry.id   AF-A0A7C5X3E8-F1
#
_cell.length_a   1.000
_cell.length_b   1.000
_cell.length_c   1.000
_cell.angle_alpha   90.00
_cell.angle_beta   90.00
_cell.angle_gamma   90.00
#
_symmetry.space_group_name_H-M   'P 1'
#
loop_
_entity.id
_entity.type
_entity.pdbx_description
1 polymer ?
#
loop_
_entity_poly.entity_id
_entity_poly.type
_entity_poly.pdbx_seq_one_letter_code
_entity_poly.pdbx_strand_id
1 'polypeptide(L)'
;MSREVLDLGDRPSLLSDDDLWLFNEGNHSGLYEVLGAHPIRWRGKTGVYFAVWAPNAEAVSVVGDFNAWTPGKNPLFPRGVSGIWEGFIPDIGPGALYKYHIVSRYGWEGMKADPFAFFAEIPPKTASVVWDLSYSWGDGKWMKERRKKNALDAPISIYEVHLGSWRRGENGRFLSYRELAPLLVAYVKEMGFTHVEFLPVMEHPFYGSWGYQVTGYFAPTSRYGTPQDFMYLVDRLHQAGIGVILDWVPSHFASDPHGLGFFDGTHLYEHADPRQGVHPDWGSLIFNYGRHEVRSFLLSSACFWLDKYHADGLR
;
A
#
# COMPACT_ATOMS: atom_id res chain seq x y z
N MET A 1 -7.83 12.26 -12.35
CA MET A 1 -7.10 13.28 -13.15
C MET A 1 -5.63 12.98 -12.99
N SER A 2 -4.85 12.95 -14.08
CA SER A 2 -3.41 12.73 -14.00
C SER A 2 -2.76 13.93 -13.30
N ARG A 3 -1.99 13.68 -12.24
CA ARG A 3 -1.21 14.70 -11.53
C ARG A 3 -0.20 15.36 -12.47
N GLU A 4 0.04 16.66 -12.31
CA GLU A 4 1.04 17.38 -13.09
C GLU A 4 2.45 16.91 -12.71
N VAL A 5 3.31 16.71 -13.72
CA VAL A 5 4.72 16.37 -13.53
C VAL A 5 5.53 17.65 -13.56
N LEU A 6 6.13 18.03 -12.43
CA LEU A 6 7.01 19.19 -12.32
C LEU A 6 8.36 18.87 -12.96
N ASP A 7 8.95 19.82 -13.70
CA ASP A 7 10.30 19.70 -14.26
C ASP A 7 11.28 20.51 -13.40
N LEU A 8 12.13 19.83 -12.62
CA LEU A 8 13.16 20.45 -11.79
C LEU A 8 14.45 20.77 -12.57
N GLY A 9 14.45 20.58 -13.89
CA GLY A 9 15.57 20.84 -14.78
C GLY A 9 16.36 19.57 -15.10
N ASP A 10 16.88 18.89 -14.08
CA ASP A 10 17.64 17.64 -14.22
C ASP A 10 16.80 16.38 -14.01
N ARG A 11 15.62 16.50 -13.39
CA ARG A 11 14.69 15.39 -13.09
C ARG A 11 13.23 15.85 -13.00
N PRO A 12 12.25 14.95 -13.15
CA PRO A 12 10.86 15.24 -12.83
C PRO A 12 10.57 15.10 -11.33
N SER A 13 9.50 15.73 -10.86
CA SER A 13 8.93 15.49 -9.53
C SER A 13 7.41 15.48 -9.57
N LEU A 14 6.80 14.61 -8.76
CA LEU A 14 5.36 14.66 -8.45
C LEU A 14 5.07 15.45 -7.16
N LEU A 15 6.11 15.83 -6.43
CA LEU A 15 6.04 16.53 -5.14
C LEU A 15 6.05 18.04 -5.36
N SER A 16 4.89 18.65 -5.20
CA SER A 16 4.73 20.10 -5.05
C SER A 16 5.21 20.57 -3.69
N ASP A 17 5.36 21.89 -3.54
CA ASP A 17 5.72 22.49 -2.25
C ASP A 17 4.64 22.27 -1.18
N ASP A 18 3.36 22.23 -1.58
CA ASP A 18 2.24 21.90 -0.69
C ASP A 18 2.32 20.46 -0.18
N ASP A 19 2.73 19.50 -1.03
CA ASP A 19 2.91 18.11 -0.60
C ASP A 19 4.00 17.99 0.46
N LEU A 20 5.13 18.67 0.23
CA LEU A 20 6.25 18.69 1.17
C LEU A 20 5.83 19.33 2.50
N TRP A 21 5.07 20.42 2.44
CA TRP A 21 4.56 21.10 3.63
C TRP A 21 3.59 20.20 4.42
N LEU A 22 2.57 19.64 3.77
CA LEU A 22 1.59 18.74 4.40
C LEU A 22 2.24 17.48 4.96
N PHE A 23 3.24 16.94 4.25
CA PHE A 23 4.00 15.77 4.70
C PHE A 23 4.73 16.07 6.01
N ASN A 24 5.45 17.18 6.07
CA ASN A 24 6.21 17.62 7.24
C ASN A 24 5.31 18.02 8.43
N GLU A 25 4.10 18.51 8.18
CA GLU A 25 3.09 18.81 9.22
C GLU A 25 2.29 17.58 9.65
N GLY A 26 2.48 16.42 9.00
CA GLY A 26 1.83 15.18 9.36
C GLY A 26 0.34 15.12 9.01
N ASN A 27 -0.09 15.86 7.98
CA ASN A 27 -1.48 16.03 7.59
C ASN A 27 -1.75 15.62 6.12
N HIS A 28 -0.80 14.94 5.47
CA HIS A 28 -0.94 14.56 4.07
C HIS A 28 -1.72 13.25 3.91
N SER A 29 -2.98 13.32 3.45
CA SER A 29 -3.86 12.14 3.30
C SER A 29 -3.77 11.44 1.93
N GLY A 30 -3.03 12.00 0.98
CA GLY A 30 -2.87 11.47 -0.38
C GLY A 30 -1.43 11.13 -0.76
N LEU A 31 -0.57 10.72 0.18
CA LEU A 31 0.86 10.51 -0.11
C LEU A 31 1.08 9.42 -1.18
N TYR A 32 0.16 8.46 -1.28
CA TYR A 32 0.19 7.45 -2.32
C TYR A 32 0.17 8.03 -3.74
N GLU A 33 -0.20 9.29 -3.97
CA GLU A 33 -0.16 9.91 -5.29
C GLU A 33 1.22 10.45 -5.68
N VAL A 34 2.14 10.56 -4.72
CA VAL A 34 3.44 11.23 -4.88
C VAL A 34 4.63 10.43 -4.39
N LEU A 35 4.42 9.49 -3.46
CA LEU A 35 5.40 8.49 -3.02
C LEU A 35 5.08 7.14 -3.63
N GLY A 36 6.08 6.27 -3.69
CA GLY A 36 6.01 4.99 -4.36
C GLY A 36 6.50 5.04 -5.79
N ALA A 37 6.02 4.10 -6.62
CA ALA A 37 6.38 3.98 -8.04
C ALA A 37 5.21 4.35 -8.96
N HIS A 38 5.41 5.36 -9.81
CA HIS A 38 4.38 5.94 -10.68
C HIS A 38 4.80 5.92 -12.15
N PRO A 39 4.09 5.22 -13.04
CA PRO A 39 4.31 5.35 -14.47
C PRO A 39 4.00 6.77 -14.94
N ILE A 40 4.99 7.47 -15.50
CA ILE A 40 4.84 8.85 -15.99
C ILE A 40 5.48 9.03 -17.37
N ARG A 41 5.17 10.17 -17.99
CA ARG A 41 5.87 10.65 -19.19
C ARG A 41 6.61 11.95 -18.87
N TRP A 42 7.90 11.99 -19.13
CA TRP A 42 8.73 13.18 -18.93
C TRP A 42 9.66 13.40 -20.12
N ARG A 43 9.68 14.63 -20.64
CA ARG A 43 10.47 15.03 -21.83
C ARG A 43 10.37 14.06 -23.00
N GLY A 44 9.14 13.62 -23.28
CA GLY A 44 8.83 12.70 -24.38
C GLY A 44 9.09 11.23 -24.11
N LYS A 45 9.79 10.86 -23.03
CA LYS A 45 10.06 9.48 -22.62
C LYS A 45 9.03 8.96 -21.62
N THR A 46 8.63 7.71 -21.78
CA THR A 46 7.84 6.98 -20.78
C THR A 46 8.80 6.26 -19.84
N GLY A 47 8.44 6.20 -18.56
CA GLY A 47 9.21 5.52 -17.54
C GLY A 47 8.48 5.51 -16.22
N VAL A 48 9.21 5.27 -15.14
CA VAL A 48 8.65 5.22 -13.79
C VAL A 48 9.37 6.24 -12.92
N TYR A 49 8.58 7.08 -12.28
CA TYR A 49 9.02 7.94 -11.18
C TYR A 49 8.97 7.17 -9.87
N PHE A 50 10.03 7.24 -9.09
CA PHE A 50 10.11 6.64 -7.77
C PHE A 50 10.32 7.73 -6.73
N ALA A 51 9.66 7.61 -5.58
CA ALA A 51 9.94 8.44 -4.42
C ALA A 51 9.77 7.67 -3.11
N VAL A 52 10.76 7.82 -2.21
CA VAL A 52 10.79 7.12 -0.92
C VAL A 52 11.35 8.01 0.18
N TRP A 53 10.75 7.95 1.37
CA TRP A 53 11.22 8.68 2.54
C TRP A 53 12.29 7.88 3.29
N ALA A 54 13.51 8.43 3.36
CA ALA A 54 14.68 7.84 4.02
C ALA A 54 15.65 8.96 4.45
N PRO A 55 15.29 9.79 5.46
CA PRO A 55 16.02 11.01 5.82
C PRO A 55 17.46 10.76 6.29
N ASN A 56 17.74 9.60 6.88
CA ASN A 56 19.07 9.26 7.38
C ASN A 56 19.94 8.52 6.36
N ALA A 57 19.41 8.23 5.17
CA ALA A 57 20.22 7.67 4.09
C ALA A 57 21.34 8.64 3.68
N GLU A 58 22.47 8.07 3.30
CA GLU A 58 23.56 8.71 2.56
C GLU A 58 23.41 8.46 1.06
N ALA A 59 22.88 7.30 0.67
CA ALA A 59 22.53 6.98 -0.72
C ALA A 59 21.28 6.10 -0.79
N VAL A 60 20.46 6.34 -1.81
CA VAL A 60 19.32 5.50 -2.16
C VAL A 60 19.38 5.19 -3.65
N SER A 61 19.15 3.93 -4.02
CA SER A 61 19.02 3.52 -5.42
C SER A 61 17.89 2.52 -5.60
N VAL A 62 17.28 2.53 -6.78
CA VAL A 62 16.29 1.52 -7.16
C VAL A 62 17.03 0.33 -7.76
N VAL A 63 16.75 -0.86 -7.24
CA VAL A 63 17.26 -2.12 -7.77
C VAL A 63 16.10 -2.98 -8.24
N GLY A 64 16.26 -3.70 -9.35
CA GLY A 64 15.18 -4.47 -9.92
C GLY A 64 15.65 -5.39 -11.05
N ASP A 65 14.70 -6.09 -11.67
CA ASP A 65 14.97 -6.94 -12.82
C ASP A 65 15.67 -6.19 -13.97
N PHE A 66 15.22 -4.96 -14.25
CA PHE A 66 15.72 -4.07 -15.30
C PHE A 66 17.18 -3.63 -15.13
N ASN A 67 17.77 -3.79 -13.94
CA ASN A 67 19.17 -3.47 -13.70
C ASN A 67 19.97 -4.63 -13.07
N ALA A 68 19.41 -5.85 -13.16
CA ALA A 68 19.97 -7.07 -12.58
C ALA A 68 20.26 -6.94 -11.08
N TRP A 69 19.35 -6.29 -10.34
CA TRP A 69 19.42 -6.10 -8.90
C TRP A 69 20.71 -5.45 -8.41
N THR A 70 21.35 -4.60 -9.23
CA THR A 70 22.68 -4.04 -8.92
C THR A 70 22.56 -2.70 -8.16
N PRO A 71 23.02 -2.62 -6.90
CA PRO A 71 23.08 -1.37 -6.14
C PRO A 71 23.75 -0.21 -6.89
N GLY A 72 23.24 1.00 -6.73
CA GLY A 72 23.84 2.23 -7.26
C GLY A 72 23.62 2.51 -8.75
N LYS A 73 23.10 1.55 -9.55
CA LYS A 73 22.89 1.78 -11.00
C LYS A 73 21.82 2.81 -11.32
N ASN A 74 20.76 2.89 -10.51
CA ASN A 74 19.67 3.85 -10.66
C ASN A 74 19.52 4.65 -9.36
N PRO A 75 20.39 5.65 -9.12
CA PRO A 75 20.34 6.45 -7.91
C PRO A 75 19.09 7.34 -7.88
N LEU A 76 18.57 7.56 -6.68
CA LEU A 76 17.60 8.61 -6.40
C LEU A 76 18.32 9.82 -5.80
N PHE A 77 17.66 10.97 -5.81
CA PHE A 77 18.23 12.24 -5.35
C PHE A 77 17.35 12.86 -4.26
N PRO A 78 17.95 13.49 -3.24
CA PRO A 78 17.18 14.11 -2.17
C PRO A 78 16.36 15.29 -2.69
N ARG A 79 15.10 15.37 -2.25
CA ARG A 79 14.20 16.49 -2.49
C ARG A 79 14.40 17.55 -1.40
N GLY A 80 15.43 18.38 -1.58
CA GLY A 80 15.77 19.41 -0.60
C GLY A 80 16.12 18.79 0.75
N VAL A 81 15.47 19.27 1.82
CA VAL A 81 15.69 18.82 3.20
C VAL A 81 14.56 17.91 3.75
N SER A 82 13.62 17.48 2.90
CA SER A 82 12.45 16.68 3.32
C SER A 82 12.78 15.25 3.75
N GLY A 83 13.97 14.76 3.41
CA GLY A 83 14.34 13.35 3.58
C GLY A 83 13.70 12.41 2.56
N ILE A 84 12.94 12.93 1.59
CA ILE A 84 12.42 12.15 0.47
C ILE A 84 13.50 12.08 -0.62
N TRP A 85 13.68 10.90 -1.18
CA TRP A 85 14.56 10.61 -2.32
C TRP A 85 13.70 10.30 -3.53
N GLU A 86 13.95 10.96 -4.66
CA GLU A 86 13.14 10.82 -5.88
C GLU A 86 14.00 10.65 -7.14
N GLY A 87 13.42 10.09 -8.19
CA GLY A 87 14.12 9.90 -9.45
C GLY A 87 13.23 9.27 -10.52
N PHE A 88 13.70 9.33 -11.77
CA PHE A 88 13.00 8.79 -12.92
C PHE A 88 13.86 7.79 -13.67
N ILE A 89 13.30 6.62 -13.94
CA ILE A 89 13.96 5.57 -14.72
C ILE A 89 13.18 5.42 -16.04
N PRO A 90 13.79 5.76 -17.19
CA PRO A 90 13.14 5.63 -18.48
C PRO A 90 12.99 4.16 -18.88
N ASP A 91 12.07 3.90 -19.80
CA ASP A 91 11.94 2.62 -20.52
C ASP A 91 11.62 1.41 -19.61
N ILE A 92 11.07 1.67 -18.42
CA ILE A 92 10.44 0.67 -17.53
C ILE A 92 8.97 1.02 -17.28
N GLY A 93 8.17 0.06 -16.83
CA GLY A 93 6.73 0.24 -16.66
C GLY A 93 6.08 -0.83 -15.79
N PRO A 94 4.73 -0.90 -15.76
CA PRO A 94 4.00 -1.86 -14.95
C PRO A 94 4.47 -3.31 -15.16
N GLY A 95 4.63 -4.04 -14.05
CA GLY A 95 5.16 -5.40 -14.01
C GLY A 95 6.64 -5.50 -13.65
N ALA A 96 7.41 -4.41 -13.74
CA ALA A 96 8.82 -4.41 -13.32
C ALA A 96 8.95 -4.66 -11.81
N LEU A 97 9.82 -5.60 -11.44
CA LEU A 97 10.13 -5.92 -10.04
C LEU A 97 11.18 -4.96 -9.51
N TYR A 98 10.97 -4.41 -8.30
CA TYR A 98 11.93 -3.51 -7.69
C TYR A 98 11.96 -3.54 -6.16
N LYS A 99 13.04 -3.01 -5.62
CA LYS A 99 13.26 -2.65 -4.21
C LYS A 99 14.09 -1.36 -4.14
N TYR A 100 14.12 -0.74 -2.98
CA TYR A 100 15.10 0.29 -2.67
C TYR A 100 16.31 -0.33 -2.00
N HIS A 101 17.51 -0.07 -2.53
CA HIS A 101 18.77 -0.23 -1.82
C HIS A 101 19.06 1.06 -1.08
N ILE A 102 19.24 0.98 0.23
CA ILE A 102 19.46 2.13 1.10
C ILE A 102 20.78 1.93 1.83
N VAL A 103 21.66 2.93 1.73
CA VAL A 103 22.89 3.04 2.51
C VAL A 103 22.70 4.16 3.52
N SER A 104 22.75 3.84 4.80
CA SER A 104 22.61 4.79 5.90
C SER A 104 23.93 5.47 6.23
N ARG A 105 23.86 6.74 6.63
CA ARG A 105 25.03 7.47 7.16
C ARG A 105 25.58 6.90 8.48
N TYR A 106 24.85 5.94 9.08
CA TYR A 106 25.22 5.27 10.33
C TYR A 106 25.80 3.86 10.11
N GLY A 107 26.23 3.53 8.89
CA GLY A 107 26.93 2.27 8.60
C GLY A 107 26.01 1.04 8.45
N TRP A 108 24.71 1.27 8.25
CA TRP A 108 23.74 0.23 7.89
C TRP A 108 23.46 0.26 6.39
N GLU A 109 23.32 -0.90 5.75
CA GLU A 109 22.76 -0.99 4.40
C GLU A 109 21.70 -2.08 4.34
N GLY A 110 20.70 -1.92 3.46
CA GLY A 110 19.67 -2.92 3.27
C GLY A 110 18.84 -2.74 2.01
N MET A 111 18.12 -3.81 1.67
CA MET A 111 17.14 -3.85 0.59
C MET A 111 15.73 -3.83 1.18
N LYS A 112 14.95 -2.83 0.81
CA LYS A 112 13.61 -2.58 1.31
C LYS A 112 12.56 -2.71 0.21
N ALA A 113 11.44 -3.35 0.53
CA ALA A 113 10.23 -3.20 -0.26
C ALA A 113 9.75 -1.75 -0.16
N ASP A 114 9.06 -1.27 -1.19
CA ASP A 114 8.50 0.07 -1.21
C ASP A 114 7.36 0.19 -0.18
N PRO A 115 7.45 1.11 0.81
CA PRO A 115 6.37 1.37 1.76
C PRO A 115 5.03 1.73 1.10
N PHE A 116 5.07 2.31 -0.10
CA PHE A 116 3.95 2.75 -0.92
C PHE A 116 3.72 1.86 -2.15
N ALA A 117 4.21 0.62 -2.16
CA ALA A 117 3.95 -0.34 -3.24
C ALA A 117 2.44 -0.55 -3.44
N PHE A 118 1.97 -0.49 -4.68
CA PHE A 118 0.59 -0.86 -5.04
C PHE A 118 0.41 -2.35 -5.34
N PHE A 119 1.51 -3.05 -5.60
CA PHE A 119 1.51 -4.48 -5.82
C PHE A 119 2.84 -5.08 -5.38
N ALA A 120 2.83 -6.35 -4.98
CA ALA A 120 3.97 -7.07 -4.46
C ALA A 120 4.05 -8.47 -5.09
N GLU A 121 5.25 -9.05 -5.07
CA GLU A 121 5.39 -10.48 -5.38
C GLU A 121 4.66 -11.34 -4.35
N ILE A 122 4.24 -12.54 -4.78
CA ILE A 122 3.61 -13.52 -3.89
C ILE A 122 4.61 -13.98 -2.81
N PRO A 123 4.27 -13.88 -1.51
CA PRO A 123 5.12 -14.37 -0.43
C PRO A 123 5.51 -15.85 -0.65
N PRO A 124 6.76 -16.25 -0.33
CA PRO A 124 7.75 -15.54 0.51
C PRO A 124 8.65 -14.55 -0.26
N LYS A 125 8.37 -14.28 -1.54
CA LYS A 125 9.07 -13.22 -2.25
C LYS A 125 8.64 -11.84 -1.73
N THR A 126 9.48 -10.84 -1.94
CA THR A 126 9.39 -9.56 -1.22
C THR A 126 9.67 -8.33 -2.10
N ALA A 127 9.80 -8.48 -3.41
CA ALA A 127 9.90 -7.31 -4.27
C ALA A 127 8.54 -6.61 -4.41
N SER A 128 8.60 -5.30 -4.49
CA SER A 128 7.49 -4.49 -4.96
C SER A 128 7.40 -4.62 -6.48
N VAL A 129 6.21 -4.42 -7.02
CA VAL A 129 5.96 -4.46 -8.47
C VAL A 129 5.47 -3.09 -8.89
N VAL A 130 6.09 -2.50 -9.90
CA VAL A 130 5.57 -1.27 -10.51
C VAL A 130 4.17 -1.57 -11.03
N TRP A 131 3.19 -0.77 -10.66
CA TRP A 131 1.80 -1.04 -11.02
C TRP A 131 1.02 0.24 -11.25
N ASP A 132 -0.07 0.13 -12.01
CA ASP A 132 -1.06 1.18 -12.21
C ASP A 132 -2.40 0.69 -11.67
N LEU A 133 -3.19 1.61 -11.10
CA LEU A 133 -4.46 1.31 -10.44
C LEU A 133 -5.67 1.63 -11.32
N SER A 134 -5.50 1.77 -12.64
CA SER A 134 -6.64 2.02 -13.53
C SER A 134 -7.61 0.85 -13.52
N TYR A 135 -8.88 1.15 -13.27
CA TYR A 135 -10.00 0.20 -13.29
C TYR A 135 -11.30 0.94 -13.62
N SER A 136 -12.16 0.30 -14.43
CA SER A 136 -13.45 0.85 -14.82
C SER A 136 -14.56 0.34 -13.89
N TRP A 137 -14.87 1.12 -12.86
CA TRP A 137 -15.89 0.78 -11.85
C TRP A 137 -17.32 0.75 -12.40
N GLY A 138 -18.10 -0.24 -11.98
CA GLY A 138 -19.53 -0.38 -12.28
C GLY A 138 -20.47 0.04 -11.12
N ASP A 139 -19.93 0.59 -10.03
CA ASP A 139 -20.62 0.82 -8.76
C ASP A 139 -21.17 2.24 -8.58
N GLY A 140 -21.23 3.04 -9.65
CA GLY A 140 -21.62 4.45 -9.54
C GLY A 140 -23.00 4.72 -8.90
N LYS A 141 -23.93 3.74 -8.92
CA LYS A 141 -25.18 3.82 -8.16
C LYS A 141 -24.93 3.67 -6.66
N TRP A 142 -24.14 2.67 -6.25
CA TRP A 142 -23.76 2.45 -4.85
C TRP A 142 -23.08 3.68 -4.29
N MET A 143 -22.08 4.22 -4.98
CA MET A 143 -21.31 5.38 -4.50
C MET A 143 -22.16 6.62 -4.23
N LYS A 144 -23.26 6.81 -4.97
CA LYS A 144 -24.24 7.89 -4.73
C LYS A 144 -25.11 7.64 -3.50
N GLU A 145 -25.41 6.37 -3.20
CA GLU A 145 -26.27 5.95 -2.10
C GLU A 145 -25.49 5.57 -0.82
N ARG A 146 -24.15 5.41 -0.93
CA ARG A 146 -23.24 4.91 0.12
C ARG A 146 -23.45 5.58 1.47
N ARG A 147 -23.55 6.92 1.47
CA ARG A 147 -23.80 7.70 2.70
C ARG A 147 -25.06 7.26 3.45
N LYS A 148 -26.13 6.91 2.73
CA LYS A 148 -27.38 6.42 3.32
C LYS A 148 -27.24 4.99 3.82
N LYS A 149 -26.47 4.16 3.12
CA LYS A 149 -26.23 2.75 3.48
C LYS A 149 -25.33 2.60 4.71
N ASN A 150 -24.44 3.55 4.94
CA ASN A 150 -23.50 3.58 6.07
C ASN A 150 -23.89 4.62 7.14
N ALA A 151 -25.14 5.11 7.13
CA ALA A 151 -25.61 6.04 8.14
C ALA A 151 -25.73 5.34 9.51
N LEU A 152 -25.59 6.08 10.60
CA LEU A 152 -25.67 5.54 11.96
C LEU A 152 -27.03 4.90 12.29
N ASP A 153 -28.08 5.29 11.57
CA ASP A 153 -29.45 4.78 11.67
C ASP A 153 -29.81 3.77 10.55
N ALA A 154 -28.85 3.42 9.69
CA ALA A 154 -29.03 2.39 8.67
C ALA A 154 -28.96 0.98 9.29
N PRO A 155 -29.61 -0.03 8.70
CA PRO A 155 -29.42 -1.41 9.13
C PRO A 155 -27.97 -1.85 8.81
N ILE A 156 -27.23 -2.24 9.84
CA ILE A 156 -25.88 -2.80 9.72
C ILE A 156 -25.87 -4.21 10.29
N SER A 157 -25.76 -5.19 9.40
CA SER A 157 -25.49 -6.60 9.70
C SER A 157 -24.31 -7.05 8.85
N ILE A 158 -23.23 -7.47 9.52
CA ILE A 158 -21.89 -7.70 8.95
C ILE A 158 -21.59 -9.20 8.93
N TYR A 159 -21.10 -9.68 7.79
CA TYR A 159 -20.51 -11.01 7.66
C TYR A 159 -18.98 -10.88 7.61
N GLU A 160 -18.30 -11.25 8.70
CA GLU A 160 -16.83 -11.22 8.80
C GLU A 160 -16.21 -12.39 8.03
N VAL A 161 -15.19 -12.12 7.21
CA VAL A 161 -14.63 -13.07 6.26
C VAL A 161 -13.11 -12.96 6.20
N HIS A 162 -12.43 -14.08 6.47
CA HIS A 162 -11.05 -14.27 6.02
C HIS A 162 -11.03 -14.90 4.61
N LEU A 163 -10.69 -14.11 3.59
CA LEU A 163 -10.78 -14.48 2.18
C LEU A 163 -10.05 -15.80 1.85
N GLY A 164 -8.88 -16.00 2.44
CA GLY A 164 -8.05 -17.17 2.18
C GLY A 164 -8.59 -18.49 2.76
N SER A 165 -9.55 -18.45 3.70
CA SER A 165 -10.06 -19.65 4.36
C SER A 165 -11.58 -19.81 4.27
N TRP A 166 -12.31 -18.81 3.76
CA TRP A 166 -13.75 -18.90 3.54
C TRP A 166 -14.13 -20.06 2.63
N ARG A 167 -13.43 -20.20 1.49
CA ARG A 167 -13.60 -21.32 0.57
C ARG A 167 -12.30 -21.61 -0.17
N ARG A 168 -12.02 -22.90 -0.39
CA ARG A 168 -10.88 -23.38 -1.17
C ARG A 168 -11.34 -23.92 -2.51
N GLY A 169 -10.49 -23.72 -3.53
CA GLY A 169 -10.65 -24.36 -4.83
C GLY A 169 -10.18 -25.81 -4.80
N GLU A 170 -10.15 -26.42 -5.99
CA GLU A 170 -9.62 -27.77 -6.18
C GLU A 170 -8.21 -27.93 -5.59
N ASN A 171 -7.93 -29.08 -4.98
CA ASN A 171 -6.65 -29.39 -4.33
C ASN A 171 -6.25 -28.41 -3.20
N GLY A 172 -7.22 -27.72 -2.58
CA GLY A 172 -6.96 -26.82 -1.45
C GLY A 172 -6.37 -25.46 -1.85
N ARG A 173 -6.30 -25.15 -3.15
CA ARG A 173 -5.77 -23.88 -3.63
C ARG A 173 -6.59 -22.69 -3.12
N PHE A 174 -5.94 -21.54 -3.01
CA PHE A 174 -6.66 -20.28 -2.84
C PHE A 174 -7.54 -20.00 -4.04
N LEU A 175 -8.72 -19.44 -3.77
CA LEU A 175 -9.52 -18.82 -4.82
C LEU A 175 -8.99 -17.40 -5.05
N SER A 176 -8.91 -17.01 -6.31
CA SER A 176 -8.62 -15.62 -6.66
C SER A 176 -9.78 -14.69 -6.25
N TYR A 177 -9.52 -13.38 -6.14
CA TYR A 177 -10.59 -12.40 -5.89
C TYR A 177 -11.72 -12.50 -6.93
N ARG A 178 -11.39 -12.78 -8.19
CA ARG A 178 -12.38 -12.97 -9.28
C ARG A 178 -13.24 -14.21 -9.10
N GLU A 179 -12.67 -15.31 -8.62
CA GLU A 179 -13.40 -16.54 -8.33
C GLU A 179 -14.27 -16.40 -7.07
N LEU A 180 -13.77 -15.67 -6.06
CA LEU A 180 -14.50 -15.39 -4.83
C LEU A 180 -15.72 -14.50 -5.07
N ALA A 181 -15.60 -13.47 -5.91
CA ALA A 181 -16.64 -12.46 -6.10
C ALA A 181 -18.05 -13.02 -6.40
N PRO A 182 -18.28 -13.86 -7.43
CA PRO A 182 -19.63 -14.38 -7.70
C PRO A 182 -20.14 -15.29 -6.59
N LEU A 183 -19.26 -16.05 -5.93
CA LEU A 183 -19.63 -17.00 -4.88
C LEU A 183 -20.03 -16.27 -3.59
N LEU A 184 -19.21 -15.30 -3.17
CA LEU A 184 -19.41 -14.55 -1.95
C LEU A 184 -20.63 -13.63 -2.08
N VAL A 185 -20.79 -12.94 -3.22
CA VAL A 185 -21.96 -12.10 -3.48
C VAL A 185 -23.25 -12.89 -3.39
N ALA A 186 -23.31 -14.07 -4.01
CA ALA A 186 -24.49 -14.93 -3.96
C ALA A 186 -24.82 -15.34 -2.52
N TYR A 187 -23.81 -15.81 -1.78
CA TYR A 187 -23.98 -16.27 -0.41
C TYR A 187 -24.42 -15.16 0.55
N VAL A 188 -23.73 -14.02 0.54
CA VAL A 188 -24.02 -12.89 1.45
C VAL A 188 -25.42 -12.33 1.19
N LYS A 189 -25.83 -12.28 -0.09
CA LYS A 189 -27.17 -11.83 -0.49
C LYS A 189 -28.26 -12.82 -0.08
N GLU A 190 -28.04 -14.12 -0.25
CA GLU A 190 -28.95 -15.17 0.20
C GLU A 190 -29.18 -15.11 1.72
N MET A 191 -28.11 -14.90 2.47
CA MET A 191 -28.13 -14.80 3.93
C MET A 191 -28.69 -13.45 4.45
N GLY A 192 -28.85 -12.44 3.58
CA GLY A 192 -29.45 -11.16 3.93
C GLY A 192 -28.54 -10.20 4.71
N PHE A 193 -27.22 -10.39 4.66
CA PHE A 193 -26.28 -9.43 5.25
C PHE A 193 -26.21 -8.14 4.44
N THR A 194 -25.90 -7.04 5.12
CA THR A 194 -25.78 -5.70 4.50
C THR A 194 -24.35 -5.36 4.12
N HIS A 195 -23.39 -5.96 4.82
CA HIS A 195 -21.96 -5.69 4.69
C HIS A 195 -21.17 -6.99 4.79
N VAL A 196 -20.02 -7.01 4.14
CA VAL A 196 -18.92 -7.91 4.49
C VAL A 196 -17.84 -7.11 5.21
N GLU A 197 -17.20 -7.74 6.19
CA GLU A 197 -15.98 -7.23 6.80
C GLU A 197 -14.85 -8.20 6.47
N PHE A 198 -13.80 -7.70 5.84
CA PHE A 198 -12.64 -8.52 5.53
C PHE A 198 -11.58 -8.36 6.62
N LEU A 199 -11.10 -9.50 7.13
CA LEU A 199 -9.80 -9.55 7.80
C LEU A 199 -8.72 -8.92 6.89
N PRO A 200 -7.59 -8.44 7.45
CA PRO A 200 -6.71 -7.55 6.73
C PRO A 200 -6.30 -8.08 5.36
N VAL A 201 -6.63 -7.29 4.33
CA VAL A 201 -6.32 -7.60 2.93
C VAL A 201 -4.99 -7.03 2.48
N MET A 202 -4.35 -6.17 3.29
CA MET A 202 -3.03 -5.60 3.03
C MET A 202 -1.96 -6.69 2.89
N GLU A 203 -0.90 -6.43 2.13
CA GLU A 203 0.16 -7.42 1.94
C GLU A 203 0.89 -7.73 3.26
N HIS A 204 1.05 -9.03 3.51
CA HIS A 204 1.61 -9.57 4.74
C HIS A 204 2.42 -10.83 4.44
N PRO A 205 3.60 -11.02 5.05
CA PRO A 205 4.51 -12.11 4.68
C PRO A 205 4.03 -13.46 5.19
N PHE A 206 3.47 -13.51 6.40
CA PHE A 206 3.07 -14.75 7.05
C PHE A 206 1.56 -14.95 7.05
N TYR A 207 1.09 -15.98 6.34
CA TYR A 207 -0.34 -16.31 6.24
C TYR A 207 -0.98 -16.63 7.60
N GLY A 208 -0.22 -17.21 8.54
CA GLY A 208 -0.72 -17.55 9.88
C GLY A 208 -0.98 -16.34 10.77
N SER A 209 -0.58 -15.13 10.37
CA SER A 209 -0.97 -13.88 11.05
C SER A 209 -2.42 -13.46 10.76
N TRP A 210 -3.09 -14.16 9.84
CA TRP A 210 -4.42 -13.80 9.31
C TRP A 210 -4.50 -12.39 8.69
N GLY A 211 -3.34 -11.82 8.35
CA GLY A 211 -3.23 -10.48 7.79
C GLY A 211 -2.78 -9.41 8.79
N TYR A 212 -2.80 -9.69 10.10
CA TYR A 212 -2.52 -8.68 11.14
C TYR A 212 -1.04 -8.32 11.31
N GLN A 213 -0.11 -9.00 10.61
CA GLN A 213 1.30 -8.60 10.57
C GLN A 213 1.64 -8.06 9.18
N VAL A 214 1.23 -6.81 8.93
CA VAL A 214 1.34 -6.15 7.62
C VAL A 214 2.78 -5.70 7.32
N THR A 215 3.18 -5.81 6.05
CA THR A 215 4.39 -5.17 5.52
C THR A 215 4.11 -4.25 4.33
N GLY A 216 3.01 -4.44 3.59
CA GLY A 216 2.61 -3.59 2.46
C GLY A 216 1.25 -2.94 2.67
N TYR A 217 1.23 -1.70 3.14
CA TYR A 217 0.01 -0.97 3.55
C TYR A 217 -0.85 -0.45 2.38
N PHE A 218 -0.27 -0.38 1.18
CA PHE A 218 -0.88 0.18 -0.03
C PHE A 218 -1.10 -0.86 -1.13
N ALA A 219 -0.98 -2.15 -0.81
CA ALA A 219 -1.19 -3.25 -1.75
C ALA A 219 -2.14 -4.30 -1.17
N PRO A 220 -3.19 -4.73 -1.88
CA PRO A 220 -3.91 -5.93 -1.50
C PRO A 220 -2.98 -7.13 -1.70
N THR A 221 -3.08 -8.13 -0.83
CA THR A 221 -2.20 -9.28 -0.86
C THR A 221 -2.30 -9.98 -2.23
N SER A 222 -1.13 -10.25 -2.80
CA SER A 222 -0.96 -10.87 -4.11
C SER A 222 -1.36 -12.34 -4.14
N ARG A 223 -1.61 -12.96 -2.97
CA ARG A 223 -2.07 -14.36 -2.83
C ARG A 223 -3.32 -14.69 -3.63
N TYR A 224 -4.20 -13.71 -3.85
CA TYR A 224 -5.50 -13.91 -4.49
C TYR A 224 -5.63 -13.20 -5.85
N GLY A 225 -4.55 -12.58 -6.36
CA GLY A 225 -4.54 -11.91 -7.67
C GLY A 225 -4.02 -10.49 -7.62
N THR A 226 -4.39 -9.71 -8.64
CA THR A 226 -3.94 -8.33 -8.85
C THR A 226 -4.79 -7.32 -8.06
N PRO A 227 -4.30 -6.07 -7.91
CA PRO A 227 -5.11 -4.95 -7.44
C PRO A 227 -6.49 -4.83 -8.11
N GLN A 228 -6.54 -4.95 -9.44
CA GLN A 228 -7.78 -4.88 -10.21
C GLN A 228 -8.73 -6.05 -9.92
N ASP A 229 -8.20 -7.22 -9.55
CA ASP A 229 -9.04 -8.35 -9.16
C ASP A 229 -9.71 -8.10 -7.80
N PHE A 230 -9.03 -7.41 -6.88
CA PHE A 230 -9.65 -6.98 -5.63
C PHE A 230 -10.68 -5.86 -5.85
N MET A 231 -10.38 -4.88 -6.71
CA MET A 231 -11.35 -3.86 -7.14
C MET A 231 -12.61 -4.52 -7.73
N TYR A 232 -12.43 -5.55 -8.56
CA TYR A 232 -13.54 -6.33 -9.11
C TYR A 232 -14.38 -7.00 -8.01
N LEU A 233 -13.77 -7.57 -6.97
CA LEU A 233 -14.53 -8.13 -5.85
C LEU A 233 -15.40 -7.07 -5.17
N VAL A 234 -14.83 -5.91 -4.84
CA VAL A 234 -15.55 -4.80 -4.21
C VAL A 234 -16.68 -4.28 -5.12
N ASP A 235 -16.39 -4.05 -6.40
CA ASP A 235 -17.35 -3.60 -7.40
C ASP A 235 -18.56 -4.54 -7.51
N ARG A 236 -18.31 -5.87 -7.49
CA ARG A 236 -19.38 -6.88 -7.52
C ARG A 236 -20.23 -6.90 -6.25
N LEU A 237 -19.66 -6.62 -5.09
CA LEU A 237 -20.39 -6.48 -3.82
C LEU A 237 -21.27 -5.22 -3.84
N HIS A 238 -20.72 -4.09 -4.27
CA HIS A 238 -21.46 -2.82 -4.39
C HIS A 238 -22.61 -2.92 -5.39
N GLN A 239 -22.41 -3.54 -6.56
CA GLN A 239 -23.47 -3.78 -7.54
C GLN A 239 -24.59 -4.68 -6.99
N ALA A 240 -24.29 -5.51 -5.98
CA ALA A 240 -25.26 -6.33 -5.27
C ALA A 240 -25.90 -5.61 -4.06
N GLY A 241 -25.49 -4.37 -3.76
CA GLY A 241 -25.97 -3.58 -2.64
C GLY A 241 -25.39 -3.97 -1.29
N ILE A 242 -24.18 -4.55 -1.28
CA ILE A 242 -23.45 -5.01 -0.10
C ILE A 242 -22.25 -4.09 0.11
N GLY A 243 -22.11 -3.53 1.31
CA GLY A 243 -20.95 -2.71 1.65
C GLY A 243 -19.72 -3.52 2.07
N VAL A 244 -18.54 -2.93 1.98
CA VAL A 244 -17.25 -3.55 2.26
C VAL A 244 -16.49 -2.78 3.35
N ILE A 245 -16.29 -3.44 4.49
CA ILE A 245 -15.44 -2.95 5.58
C ILE A 245 -14.12 -3.71 5.53
N LEU A 246 -13.01 -3.01 5.77
CA LEU A 246 -11.68 -3.62 5.85
C LEU A 246 -11.11 -3.47 7.25
N ASP A 247 -10.62 -4.56 7.82
CA ASP A 247 -9.71 -4.47 8.96
C ASP A 247 -8.44 -3.75 8.53
N TRP A 248 -8.19 -2.59 9.14
CA TRP A 248 -6.99 -1.79 8.91
C TRP A 248 -6.09 -1.91 10.14
N VAL A 249 -4.77 -2.07 9.93
CA VAL A 249 -3.84 -2.45 11.00
C VAL A 249 -2.83 -1.33 11.29
N PRO A 250 -3.24 -0.20 11.88
CA PRO A 250 -2.35 0.91 12.22
C PRO A 250 -1.64 0.73 13.56
N SER A 251 -1.97 -0.29 14.35
CA SER A 251 -1.50 -0.44 15.73
C SER A 251 -0.06 -0.93 15.83
N HIS A 252 0.42 -1.66 14.83
CA HIS A 252 1.73 -2.29 14.75
C HIS A 252 2.02 -2.79 13.32
N PHE A 253 3.25 -3.19 13.06
CA PHE A 253 3.68 -3.80 11.80
C PHE A 253 4.71 -4.91 12.02
N ALA A 254 4.89 -5.77 11.01
CA ALA A 254 5.82 -6.90 11.11
C ALA A 254 7.28 -6.45 11.15
N SER A 255 8.12 -7.15 11.90
CA SER A 255 9.56 -6.85 12.05
C SER A 255 10.42 -7.39 10.89
N ASP A 256 9.80 -7.89 9.81
CA ASP A 256 10.49 -8.47 8.68
C ASP A 256 11.50 -7.49 8.04
N PRO A 257 12.74 -7.92 7.74
CA PRO A 257 13.79 -7.03 7.26
C PRO A 257 13.45 -6.25 5.97
N HIS A 258 12.62 -6.81 5.10
CA HIS A 258 12.19 -6.14 3.86
C HIS A 258 11.15 -5.04 4.10
N GLY A 259 10.46 -5.05 5.26
CA GLY A 259 9.40 -4.11 5.62
C GLY A 259 9.91 -2.83 6.28
N LEU A 260 9.06 -2.18 7.07
CA LEU A 260 9.28 -0.83 7.58
C LEU A 260 10.30 -0.72 8.72
N GLY A 261 10.62 -1.83 9.40
CA GLY A 261 11.48 -1.79 10.59
C GLY A 261 12.91 -1.36 10.27
N PHE A 262 13.48 -0.45 11.07
CA PHE A 262 14.84 0.05 10.90
C PHE A 262 15.13 0.56 9.48
N PHE A 263 14.17 1.27 8.88
CA PHE A 263 14.05 1.45 7.43
C PHE A 263 15.29 2.06 6.75
N ASP A 264 15.86 3.10 7.34
CA ASP A 264 16.98 3.87 6.80
C ASP A 264 18.24 3.79 7.69
N GLY A 265 18.36 2.69 8.44
CA GLY A 265 19.39 2.50 9.46
C GLY A 265 19.08 3.20 10.79
N THR A 266 17.84 3.66 10.99
CA THR A 266 17.34 4.22 12.24
C THR A 266 15.93 3.72 12.55
N HIS A 267 15.46 3.93 13.78
CA HIS A 267 14.05 3.75 14.14
C HIS A 267 13.19 4.85 13.49
N LEU A 268 12.86 4.63 12.22
CA LEU A 268 12.21 5.61 11.35
C LEU A 268 10.69 5.59 11.54
N TYR A 269 10.07 4.44 11.27
CA TYR A 269 8.63 4.23 11.40
C TYR A 269 8.24 3.83 12.81
N GLU A 270 9.04 2.98 13.45
CA GLU A 270 8.87 2.58 14.84
C GLU A 270 9.46 3.59 15.83
N HIS A 271 8.98 3.56 17.07
CA HIS A 271 9.57 4.36 18.14
C HIS A 271 10.91 3.77 18.62
N ALA A 272 11.93 4.62 18.84
CA ALA A 272 13.27 4.17 19.23
C ALA A 272 13.35 3.58 20.65
N ASP A 273 12.52 4.08 21.57
CA ASP A 273 12.35 3.47 22.90
C ASP A 273 11.55 2.17 22.78
N PRO A 274 12.14 0.99 23.07
CA PRO A 274 11.48 -0.31 22.90
C PRO A 274 10.25 -0.48 23.80
N ARG A 275 10.14 0.28 24.90
CA ARG A 275 8.94 0.29 25.77
C ARG A 275 7.71 0.86 25.07
N GLN A 276 7.93 1.61 23.99
CA GLN A 276 6.89 2.23 23.16
C GLN A 276 6.91 1.70 21.71
N GLY A 277 8.04 1.16 21.25
CA GLY A 277 8.27 0.74 19.88
C GLY A 277 8.12 -0.75 19.60
N VAL A 278 7.91 -1.59 20.62
CA VAL A 278 7.79 -3.05 20.47
C VAL A 278 6.60 -3.56 21.26
N HIS A 279 5.78 -4.41 20.63
CA HIS A 279 4.75 -5.15 21.34
C HIS A 279 5.39 -6.39 22.01
N PRO A 280 5.48 -6.46 23.34
CA PRO A 280 6.32 -7.44 24.04
C PRO A 280 5.88 -8.89 23.78
N ASP A 281 4.57 -9.14 23.67
CA ASP A 281 4.05 -10.49 23.48
C ASP A 281 4.04 -10.96 22.02
N TRP A 282 4.17 -10.03 21.06
CA TRP A 282 3.98 -10.33 19.63
C TRP A 282 5.27 -10.19 18.82
N GLY A 283 6.29 -9.51 19.36
CA GLY A 283 7.54 -9.23 18.66
C GLY A 283 7.41 -8.26 17.48
N SER A 284 6.22 -7.69 17.25
CA SER A 284 5.95 -6.68 16.23
C SER A 284 6.40 -5.28 16.67
N LEU A 285 6.65 -4.42 15.69
CA LEU A 285 7.05 -3.03 15.93
C LEU A 285 5.83 -2.11 15.99
N ILE A 286 5.88 -1.09 16.85
CA ILE A 286 4.81 -0.11 17.06
C ILE A 286 5.22 1.19 16.37
N PHE A 287 4.31 1.75 15.57
CA PHE A 287 4.53 3.03 14.90
C PHE A 287 4.81 4.17 15.89
N ASN A 288 5.73 5.06 15.53
CA ASN A 288 5.94 6.32 16.23
C ASN A 288 4.86 7.33 15.82
N TYR A 289 3.68 7.25 16.44
CA TYR A 289 2.55 8.14 16.15
C TYR A 289 2.84 9.62 16.39
N GLY A 290 3.85 9.94 17.21
CA GLY A 290 4.30 11.30 17.48
C GLY A 290 5.06 11.94 16.31
N ARG A 291 5.54 11.13 15.37
CA ARG A 291 6.28 11.60 14.20
C ARG A 291 5.33 11.97 13.06
N HIS A 292 5.49 13.18 12.54
CA HIS A 292 4.58 13.75 11.55
C HIS A 292 4.48 12.92 10.28
N GLU A 293 5.63 12.54 9.71
CA GLU A 293 5.69 11.76 8.47
C GLU A 293 5.06 10.38 8.62
N VAL A 294 5.20 9.75 9.80
CA VAL A 294 4.56 8.47 10.14
C VAL A 294 3.05 8.64 10.27
N ARG A 295 2.57 9.75 10.87
CA ARG A 295 1.15 10.09 10.90
C ARG A 295 0.59 10.29 9.49
N SER A 296 1.31 11.00 8.61
CA SER A 296 0.93 11.13 7.20
C SER A 296 0.89 9.79 6.48
N PHE A 297 1.87 8.90 6.71
CA PHE A 297 1.86 7.54 6.15
C PHE A 297 0.59 6.77 6.53
N LEU A 298 0.24 6.76 7.83
CA LEU A 298 -0.94 6.07 8.33
C LEU A 298 -2.23 6.70 7.80
N LEU A 299 -2.38 8.03 7.88
CA LEU A 299 -3.54 8.76 7.35
C LEU A 299 -3.73 8.48 5.86
N SER A 300 -2.64 8.54 5.10
CA SER A 300 -2.63 8.22 3.67
C SER A 300 -3.03 6.77 3.42
N SER A 301 -2.59 5.81 4.24
CA SER A 301 -2.96 4.39 4.08
C SER A 301 -4.45 4.16 4.32
N ALA A 302 -5.06 4.82 5.33
CA ALA A 302 -6.49 4.73 5.56
C ALA A 302 -7.29 5.31 4.38
N CYS A 303 -6.93 6.52 3.94
CA CYS A 303 -7.60 7.18 2.82
C CYS A 303 -7.43 6.42 1.49
N PHE A 304 -6.29 5.74 1.30
CA PHE A 304 -6.01 4.97 0.10
C PHE A 304 -7.06 3.88 -0.18
N TRP A 305 -7.46 3.13 0.85
CA TRP A 305 -8.45 2.06 0.69
C TRP A 305 -9.85 2.60 0.39
N LEU A 306 -10.20 3.73 1.00
CA LEU A 306 -11.49 4.41 0.77
C LEU A 306 -11.55 5.06 -0.62
N ASP A 307 -10.42 5.59 -1.11
CA ASP A 307 -10.31 6.27 -2.40
C ASP A 307 -10.09 5.28 -3.57
N LYS A 308 -9.02 4.49 -3.55
CA LYS A 308 -8.63 3.65 -4.69
C LYS A 308 -9.40 2.34 -4.78
N TYR A 309 -9.91 1.81 -3.65
CA TYR A 309 -10.64 0.54 -3.61
C TYR A 309 -12.10 0.69 -3.20
N HIS A 310 -12.59 1.92 -3.06
CA HIS A 310 -13.97 2.24 -2.72
C HIS A 310 -14.49 1.59 -1.42
N ALA A 311 -13.61 1.20 -0.48
CA ALA A 311 -14.06 0.64 0.80
C ALA A 311 -15.06 1.57 1.50
N ASP A 312 -16.02 0.97 2.21
CA ASP A 312 -17.14 1.66 2.86
C ASP A 312 -16.86 2.02 4.32
N GLY A 313 -15.87 1.37 4.92
CA GLY A 313 -15.45 1.59 6.29
C GLY A 313 -14.14 0.86 6.60
N LEU A 314 -13.52 1.25 7.71
CA LEU A 314 -12.34 0.60 8.27
C LEU A 314 -12.65 0.19 9.72
N ARG A 315 -12.18 -0.99 10.12
CA ARG A 315 -12.21 -1.46 11.51
C ARG A 315 -10.80 -1.52 12.08
#